data_AF-L1IMT8-F1
#
_entry.id   AF-L1IMT8-F1
#
_cell.length_a   1.000
_cell.length_b   1.000
_cell.length_c   1.000
_cell.angle_alpha   90.00
_cell.angle_beta   90.00
_cell.angle_gamma   90.00
#
_symmetry.space_group_name_H-M   'P 1'
#
loop_
_entity.id
_entity.type
_entity.pdbx_description
1 polymer ?
#
loop_
_entity_poly.entity_id
_entity_poly.type
_entity_poly.pdbx_seq_one_letter_code
_entity_poly.pdbx_strand_id
1 'polypeptide(L)'
;MRPNERCLEEYINPALASIFPQGVPPNIASIFVRHGDKHYEAKRRSVEEYFDRLANLDIKDVYVGSDSASVIAHAKSKYGSRYRLYHLPMARTPDGFRLVDFRQHKNAGIEGQHLAELFLSIQAAVAVGTFSSNWCRLVHELHDQDGHAACAYISLDEWGETDR
;
A
#
# COMPACT_ATOMS: atom_id res chain seq x y z
N MET A 1 -0.29 -13.18 -10.39
CA MET A 1 1.09 -13.40 -10.91
C MET A 1 1.96 -13.85 -9.74
N ARG A 2 2.54 -15.06 -9.79
CA ARG A 2 3.42 -15.54 -8.71
C ARG A 2 4.86 -15.10 -9.00
N PRO A 3 5.55 -14.39 -8.08
CA PRO A 3 6.97 -14.08 -8.27
C PRO A 3 7.77 -15.39 -8.37
N ASN A 4 8.83 -15.39 -9.18
CA ASN A 4 9.77 -16.51 -9.17
C ASN A 4 10.59 -16.52 -7.86
N GLU A 5 11.16 -17.67 -7.52
CA GLU A 5 11.91 -17.90 -6.28
C GLU A 5 13.03 -16.86 -6.08
N ARG A 6 13.78 -16.59 -7.14
CA ARG A 6 14.83 -15.57 -7.13
C ARG A 6 14.31 -14.17 -6.75
N CYS A 7 13.15 -13.77 -7.28
CA CYS A 7 12.52 -12.49 -6.95
C CYS A 7 12.10 -12.43 -5.48
N LEU A 8 11.58 -13.55 -4.95
CA LEU A 8 11.23 -13.66 -3.54
C LEU A 8 12.46 -13.51 -2.65
N GLU A 9 13.52 -14.26 -2.93
CA GLU A 9 14.72 -14.30 -2.10
C GLU A 9 15.57 -13.03 -2.17
N GLU A 10 15.77 -12.48 -3.37
CA GLU A 10 16.68 -11.34 -3.57
C GLU A 10 16.01 -10.00 -3.25
N TYR A 11 14.69 -9.86 -3.42
CA TYR A 11 14.02 -8.55 -3.39
C TYR A 11 12.90 -8.46 -2.36
N ILE A 12 11.95 -9.41 -2.37
CA ILE A 12 10.72 -9.30 -1.55
C ILE A 12 10.99 -9.69 -0.09
N ASN A 13 11.53 -10.87 0.16
CA ASN A 13 11.75 -11.39 1.52
C ASN A 13 12.69 -10.52 2.34
N PRO A 14 13.82 -9.99 1.81
CA PRO A 14 14.67 -9.09 2.57
C PRO A 14 13.94 -7.81 3.01
N ALA A 15 13.13 -7.23 2.12
CA ALA A 15 12.34 -6.04 2.42
C ALA A 15 11.24 -6.34 3.46
N LEU A 16 10.52 -7.46 3.33
CA LEU A 16 9.50 -7.87 4.30
C LEU A 16 10.10 -8.20 5.66
N ALA A 17 11.23 -8.91 5.72
CA ALA A 17 11.90 -9.26 6.98
C ALA A 17 12.31 -8.02 7.79
N SER A 18 12.57 -6.89 7.13
CA SER A 18 12.89 -5.62 7.81
C SER A 18 11.74 -5.05 8.64
N ILE A 19 10.49 -5.40 8.32
CA ILE A 19 9.28 -4.91 9.00
C ILE A 19 8.47 -6.04 9.66
N PHE A 20 8.73 -7.29 9.28
CA PHE A 20 8.10 -8.50 9.78
C PHE A 20 9.17 -9.56 10.14
N PRO A 21 9.97 -9.34 11.20
CA PRO A 21 11.05 -10.27 11.55
C PRO A 21 10.55 -11.68 11.93
N GLN A 22 9.26 -11.80 12.27
CA GLN A 22 8.60 -13.06 12.64
C GLN A 22 7.67 -13.59 11.54
N GLY A 23 7.73 -13.00 10.34
CA GLY A 23 6.82 -13.30 9.22
C GLY A 23 5.60 -12.39 9.16
N VAL A 24 4.97 -12.35 7.98
CA VAL A 24 3.79 -11.52 7.71
C VAL A 24 2.58 -12.09 8.48
N PRO A 25 1.84 -11.25 9.25
CA PRO A 25 0.63 -11.70 9.92
C PRO A 25 -0.41 -12.22 8.92
N PRO A 26 -1.08 -13.36 9.19
CA PRO A 26 -1.99 -14.00 8.23
C PRO A 26 -3.27 -13.22 7.95
N ASN A 27 -3.67 -12.29 8.84
CA ASN A 27 -4.88 -11.47 8.70
C ASN A 27 -4.53 -9.97 8.65
N ILE A 28 -3.51 -9.62 7.87
CA ILE A 28 -3.07 -8.24 7.68
C ILE A 28 -3.98 -7.53 6.67
N ALA A 29 -4.36 -6.28 6.95
CA ALA A 29 -4.91 -5.37 5.94
C ALA A 29 -3.80 -4.59 5.24
N SER A 30 -3.96 -4.31 3.96
CA SER A 30 -3.15 -3.31 3.25
C SER A 30 -3.98 -2.06 2.97
N ILE A 31 -3.47 -0.89 3.31
CA ILE A 31 -4.00 0.41 2.88
C ILE A 31 -2.97 1.05 1.98
N PHE A 32 -3.38 1.54 0.81
CA PHE A 32 -2.53 2.39 -0.01
C PHE A 32 -3.16 3.76 -0.25
N VAL A 33 -2.51 4.81 0.28
CA VAL A 33 -2.95 6.20 0.12
C VAL A 33 -2.04 6.92 -0.88
N ARG A 34 -2.59 7.30 -2.03
CA ARG A 34 -1.87 8.09 -3.04
C ARG A 34 -1.96 9.59 -2.70
N HIS A 35 -0.88 10.09 -2.12
CA HIS A 35 -0.60 11.43 -1.61
C HIS A 35 -0.36 12.52 -2.68
N GLY A 36 0.69 12.29 -3.47
CA GLY A 36 1.51 13.29 -4.14
C GLY A 36 0.84 14.04 -5.28
N ASP A 37 1.46 14.05 -6.46
CA ASP A 37 0.95 14.75 -7.66
C ASP A 37 -0.46 14.32 -8.11
N LYS A 38 -0.95 13.18 -7.63
CA LYS A 38 -2.26 12.61 -7.95
C LYS A 38 -3.45 13.51 -7.59
N HIS A 39 -3.31 14.45 -6.66
CA HIS A 39 -4.40 15.36 -6.31
C HIS A 39 -4.83 16.28 -7.46
N TYR A 40 -4.03 16.42 -8.52
CA TYR A 40 -4.42 17.10 -9.75
C TYR A 40 -5.27 16.24 -10.69
N GLU A 41 -5.31 14.91 -10.48
CA GLU A 41 -5.99 13.94 -11.33
C GLU A 41 -7.27 13.37 -10.69
N ALA A 42 -7.35 13.40 -9.36
CA ALA A 42 -8.46 12.81 -8.62
C ALA A 42 -8.67 13.49 -7.27
N LYS A 43 -9.91 13.43 -6.78
CA LYS A 43 -10.27 13.84 -5.43
C LYS A 43 -9.39 13.19 -4.37
N ARG A 44 -8.77 14.04 -3.56
CA ARG A 44 -8.00 13.61 -2.39
C ARG A 44 -8.91 13.00 -1.33
N ARG A 45 -8.60 11.76 -0.93
CA ARG A 45 -9.24 11.06 0.18
C ARG A 45 -8.45 11.27 1.46
N SER A 46 -9.15 11.45 2.58
CA SER A 46 -8.55 11.52 3.91
C SER A 46 -8.05 10.14 4.35
N VAL A 47 -7.03 10.08 5.21
CA VAL A 47 -6.51 8.81 5.74
C VAL A 47 -7.61 8.07 6.51
N GLU A 48 -8.46 8.84 7.18
CA GLU A 48 -9.63 8.39 7.93
C GLU A 48 -10.56 7.52 7.08
N GLU A 49 -10.91 7.97 5.87
CA GLU A 49 -11.79 7.23 4.97
C GLU A 49 -11.27 5.82 4.65
N TYR A 50 -9.94 5.62 4.62
CA TYR A 50 -9.35 4.29 4.41
C TYR A 50 -9.49 3.41 5.66
N PHE A 51 -9.17 3.95 6.84
CA PHE A 51 -9.26 3.19 8.10
C PHE A 51 -10.70 2.88 8.51
N ASP A 52 -11.67 3.71 8.13
CA ASP A 52 -13.09 3.46 8.38
C ASP A 52 -13.57 2.17 7.67
N ARG A 53 -12.95 1.80 6.53
CA ARG A 53 -13.23 0.52 5.86
C ARG A 53 -12.78 -0.69 6.65
N LEU A 54 -11.86 -0.51 7.59
CA LEU A 54 -11.38 -1.56 8.48
C LEU A 54 -12.11 -1.58 9.84
N ALA A 55 -12.94 -0.58 10.14
CA ALA A 55 -13.44 -0.36 11.50
C ALA A 55 -14.30 -1.52 12.04
N ASN A 56 -15.02 -2.22 11.16
CA ASN A 56 -15.91 -3.33 11.50
C ASN A 56 -15.32 -4.71 11.17
N LEU A 57 -14.06 -4.76 10.73
CA LEU A 57 -13.35 -6.00 10.45
C LEU A 57 -12.54 -6.42 11.68
N ASP A 58 -12.41 -7.73 11.91
CA ASP A 58 -11.53 -8.26 12.96
C ASP A 58 -10.07 -8.21 12.51
N ILE A 59 -9.53 -6.99 12.37
CA ILE A 59 -8.17 -6.72 11.88
C ILE A 59 -7.42 -5.91 12.92
N LYS A 60 -6.21 -6.38 13.25
CA LYS A 60 -5.28 -5.71 14.17
C LYS A 60 -3.99 -5.27 13.50
N ASP A 61 -3.58 -5.94 12.43
CA ASP A 61 -2.36 -5.68 11.69
C ASP A 61 -2.69 -4.92 10.41
N VAL A 62 -2.09 -3.76 10.21
CA VAL A 62 -2.33 -2.93 9.02
C VAL A 62 -1.01 -2.49 8.45
N TYR A 63 -0.76 -2.87 7.20
CA TYR A 63 0.27 -2.27 6.39
C TYR A 63 -0.25 -0.98 5.77
N VAL A 64 0.52 0.11 5.91
CA VAL A 64 0.20 1.42 5.35
C VAL A 64 1.25 1.77 4.29
N GLY A 65 0.84 1.69 3.03
CA GLY A 65 1.57 2.17 1.87
C GLY A 65 1.16 3.61 1.52
N SER A 66 2.14 4.41 1.14
CA SER A 66 1.92 5.76 0.62
C SER A 66 3.20 6.27 -0.04
N ASP A 67 3.05 7.19 -0.98
CA ASP A 67 4.15 8.00 -1.51
C ASP A 67 4.54 9.16 -0.57
N SER A 68 3.75 9.44 0.47
CA SER A 68 3.89 10.61 1.35
C SER A 68 4.26 10.22 2.79
N ALA A 69 5.33 10.82 3.32
CA ALA A 69 5.77 10.59 4.69
C ALA A 69 4.76 11.15 5.73
N SER A 70 4.05 12.23 5.40
CA SER A 70 3.07 12.84 6.30
C SER A 70 1.86 11.94 6.52
N VAL A 71 1.44 11.19 5.49
CA VAL A 71 0.38 10.17 5.60
C VAL A 71 0.77 9.08 6.58
N ILE A 72 1.99 8.54 6.47
CA ILE A 72 2.48 7.49 7.38
C ILE A 72 2.53 8.00 8.82
N ALA A 73 3.03 9.23 9.03
CA ALA A 73 3.10 9.85 10.35
C ALA A 73 1.70 10.08 10.95
N HIS A 74 0.76 10.58 10.15
CA HIS A 74 -0.64 10.79 10.56
C HIS A 74 -1.33 9.49 10.95
N ALA A 75 -1.18 8.45 10.11
CA ALA A 75 -1.73 7.12 10.39
C ALA A 75 -1.22 6.57 11.72
N LYS A 76 0.10 6.64 11.97
CA LYS A 76 0.70 6.24 13.25
C LYS A 76 0.17 7.03 14.44
N SER A 77 0.12 8.35 14.33
CA SER A 77 -0.33 9.21 15.43
C SER A 77 -1.80 8.98 15.79
N LYS A 78 -2.66 8.75 14.79
CA LYS A 78 -4.12 8.64 15.00
C LYS A 78 -4.60 7.22 15.28
N TYR A 79 -3.97 6.22 14.65
CA TYR A 79 -4.48 4.84 14.63
C TYR A 79 -3.55 3.83 15.31
N GLY A 80 -2.32 4.21 15.70
CA GLY A 80 -1.34 3.30 16.29
C GLY A 80 -1.73 2.73 17.66
N SER A 81 -2.68 3.33 18.38
CA SER A 81 -3.23 2.77 19.62
C SER A 81 -4.28 1.67 19.36
N ARG A 82 -4.87 1.64 18.16
CA ARG A 82 -5.92 0.68 17.77
C ARG A 82 -5.37 -0.47 16.92
N TYR A 83 -4.36 -0.20 16.10
CA TYR A 83 -3.78 -1.13 15.14
C TYR A 83 -2.27 -1.20 15.31
N ARG A 84 -1.69 -2.38 15.02
CA ARG A 84 -0.26 -2.56 14.77
C ARG A 84 0.03 -2.12 13.34
N LEU A 85 0.66 -0.97 13.20
CA LEU A 85 0.91 -0.36 11.90
C LEU A 85 2.32 -0.67 11.38
N TYR A 86 2.36 -1.17 10.16
CA TYR A 86 3.59 -1.49 9.43
C TYR A 86 3.72 -0.58 8.22
N HIS A 87 4.95 -0.23 7.85
CA HIS A 87 5.24 0.45 6.57
C HIS A 87 6.68 0.17 6.19
N LEU A 88 6.96 0.08 4.89
CA LEU A 88 8.36 -0.07 4.44
C LEU A 88 9.14 1.24 4.66
N PRO A 89 10.43 1.17 5.01
CA PRO A 89 11.30 2.34 5.20
C PRO A 89 11.78 2.91 3.85
N MET A 90 10.83 3.23 2.97
CA MET A 90 11.11 3.90 1.71
C MET A 90 11.40 5.38 1.97
N ALA A 91 12.38 5.94 1.27
CA ALA A 91 12.54 7.39 1.19
C ALA A 91 11.22 7.98 0.68
N ARG A 92 10.68 8.99 1.34
CA ARG A 92 9.43 9.68 0.98
C ARG A 92 9.57 11.15 1.32
N THR A 93 8.97 12.01 0.51
CA THR A 93 8.82 13.43 0.85
C THR A 93 7.57 13.63 1.71
N PRO A 94 7.48 14.70 2.53
CA PRO A 94 6.26 15.00 3.29
C PRO A 94 5.01 15.12 2.42
N ASP A 95 5.14 15.74 1.25
CA ASP A 95 4.01 16.04 0.36
C ASP A 95 3.72 14.94 -0.67
N GLY A 96 4.51 13.87 -0.69
CA GLY A 96 4.43 12.83 -1.70
C GLY A 96 5.31 13.11 -2.92
N PHE A 97 5.63 12.05 -3.65
CA PHE A 97 6.49 12.14 -4.83
C PHE A 97 5.82 12.92 -5.95
N ARG A 98 6.58 13.82 -6.57
CA ARG A 98 6.26 14.38 -7.89
C ARG A 98 7.08 13.63 -8.94
N LEU A 99 6.52 13.39 -10.12
CA LEU A 99 7.22 12.75 -11.25
C LEU A 99 8.62 13.30 -11.55
N VAL A 100 8.88 14.58 -11.25
CA VAL A 100 10.19 15.24 -11.42
C VAL A 100 11.27 14.72 -10.45
N ASP A 101 10.89 14.16 -9.31
CA ASP A 101 11.80 13.67 -8.28
C ASP A 101 12.27 12.23 -8.56
N PHE A 102 11.60 11.52 -9.48
CA PHE A 102 11.88 10.11 -9.79
C PHE A 102 13.31 9.88 -10.32
N ARG A 103 13.89 10.89 -10.99
CA ARG A 103 15.27 10.80 -11.50
C ARG A 103 16.33 10.86 -10.41
N GLN A 104 16.00 11.40 -9.24
CA GLN A 104 16.95 11.61 -8.14
C GLN A 104 17.01 10.42 -7.17
N HIS A 105 16.08 9.46 -7.29
CA HIS A 105 15.96 8.32 -6.37
C HIS A 105 16.32 6.98 -7.00
N LYS A 106 17.39 6.93 -7.81
CA LYS A 106 18.06 5.67 -8.18
C LYS A 106 18.91 5.16 -7.01
N ASN A 107 18.26 4.82 -5.90
CA ASN A 107 18.92 4.13 -4.80
C ASN A 107 18.75 2.62 -4.99
N ALA A 108 19.84 1.87 -4.92
CA ALA A 108 19.80 0.41 -4.97
C ALA A 108 18.86 -0.12 -3.87
N GLY A 109 17.87 -0.94 -4.25
CA GLY A 109 16.97 -1.61 -3.31
C GLY A 109 15.58 -0.99 -3.16
N ILE A 110 15.31 0.15 -3.81
CA ILE A 110 13.95 0.73 -3.85
C ILE A 110 12.99 -0.17 -4.62
N GLU A 111 13.49 -0.89 -5.63
CA GLU A 111 12.73 -1.85 -6.41
C GLU A 111 12.23 -2.99 -5.53
N GLY A 112 13.06 -3.50 -4.62
CA GLY A 112 12.67 -4.55 -3.69
C GLY A 112 11.59 -4.10 -2.71
N GLN A 113 11.66 -2.85 -2.27
CA GLN A 113 10.61 -2.27 -1.42
C GLN A 113 9.28 -2.13 -2.17
N HIS A 114 9.28 -1.65 -3.42
CA HIS A 114 8.08 -1.60 -4.23
C HIS A 114 7.52 -3.01 -4.50
N LEU A 115 8.36 -3.97 -4.87
CA LEU A 115 7.93 -5.36 -5.11
C LEU A 115 7.34 -5.98 -3.83
N ALA A 116 7.94 -5.73 -2.67
CA ALA A 116 7.41 -6.19 -1.39
C ALA A 116 6.08 -5.52 -1.01
N GLU A 117 5.92 -4.21 -1.25
CA GLU A 117 4.66 -3.49 -1.06
C GLU A 117 3.55 -4.07 -1.94
N LEU A 118 3.87 -4.36 -3.20
CA LEU A 118 2.93 -4.95 -4.15
C LEU A 118 2.53 -6.35 -3.70
N PHE A 119 3.52 -7.20 -3.42
CA PHE A 119 3.29 -8.57 -2.96
C PHE A 119 2.43 -8.60 -1.70
N LEU A 120 2.76 -7.78 -0.71
CA LEU A 120 2.01 -7.69 0.54
C LEU A 120 0.58 -7.21 0.32
N SER A 121 0.38 -6.23 -0.56
CA SER A 121 -0.96 -5.74 -0.89
C SER A 121 -1.81 -6.78 -1.62
N ILE A 122 -1.18 -7.59 -2.48
CA ILE A 122 -1.86 -8.69 -3.19
C ILE A 122 -2.24 -9.83 -2.23
N GLN A 123 -1.40 -10.10 -1.24
CA GLN A 123 -1.56 -11.23 -0.31
C GLN A 123 -2.29 -10.87 1.00
N ALA A 124 -2.65 -9.59 1.21
CA ALA A 124 -3.39 -9.14 2.39
C ALA A 124 -4.75 -9.84 2.52
N ALA A 125 -5.38 -9.85 3.69
CA ALA A 125 -6.76 -10.35 3.81
C ALA A 125 -7.77 -9.37 3.19
N VAL A 126 -7.46 -8.08 3.29
CA VAL A 126 -8.22 -6.98 2.66
C VAL A 126 -7.23 -5.93 2.18
N ALA A 127 -7.46 -5.37 1.00
CA ALA A 127 -6.74 -4.22 0.50
C ALA A 127 -7.70 -3.04 0.31
N VAL A 128 -7.31 -1.85 0.77
CA VAL A 128 -8.09 -0.62 0.63
C VAL A 128 -7.28 0.41 -0.13
N GLY A 129 -7.88 1.00 -1.15
CA GLY A 129 -7.21 1.97 -2.01
C GLY A 129 -8.18 2.83 -2.81
N THR A 130 -7.68 3.39 -3.91
CA THR A 130 -8.46 4.17 -4.88
C THR A 130 -8.13 3.73 -6.29
N PHE A 131 -9.14 3.41 -7.09
CA PHE A 131 -8.99 3.11 -8.52
C PHE A 131 -8.46 4.29 -9.32
N SER A 132 -8.56 5.53 -8.85
CA SER A 132 -7.81 6.62 -9.49
C SER A 132 -6.30 6.33 -9.54
N SER A 133 -5.72 5.60 -8.57
CA SER A 133 -4.30 5.20 -8.53
C SER A 133 -4.00 3.96 -9.37
N ASN A 134 -3.05 4.07 -10.31
CA ASN A 134 -2.60 2.94 -11.12
C ASN A 134 -2.04 1.79 -10.27
N TRP A 135 -1.39 2.12 -9.15
CA TRP A 135 -0.90 1.12 -8.19
C TRP A 135 -2.04 0.25 -7.64
N CYS A 136 -3.08 0.93 -7.18
CA CYS A 136 -4.28 0.33 -6.61
C CYS A 136 -5.05 -0.51 -7.65
N ARG A 137 -5.15 -0.03 -8.89
CA ARG A 137 -5.70 -0.82 -10.00
C ARG A 137 -4.91 -2.10 -10.23
N LEU A 138 -3.59 -2.00 -10.29
CA LEU A 138 -2.73 -3.18 -10.45
C LEU A 138 -2.93 -4.19 -9.32
N VAL A 139 -3.03 -3.74 -8.07
CA VAL A 139 -3.33 -4.63 -6.92
C VAL A 139 -4.68 -5.33 -7.12
N HIS A 140 -5.73 -4.60 -7.49
CA HIS A 140 -7.06 -5.17 -7.75
C HIS A 140 -7.06 -6.18 -8.91
N GLU A 141 -6.44 -5.85 -10.05
CA GLU A 141 -6.35 -6.76 -11.20
C GLU A 141 -5.59 -8.05 -10.83
N LEU A 142 -4.55 -7.93 -10.00
CA LEU A 142 -3.77 -9.09 -9.55
C LEU A 142 -4.48 -9.91 -8.46
N HIS A 143 -5.36 -9.31 -7.65
CA HIS A 143 -6.28 -10.04 -6.76
C HIS A 143 -7.23 -10.91 -7.58
N ASP A 144 -7.88 -10.34 -8.58
CA ASP A 144 -8.90 -11.03 -9.39
C ASP A 144 -8.31 -12.22 -10.17
N GLN A 145 -7.04 -12.13 -10.59
CA GLN A 145 -6.36 -13.19 -11.33
C GLN A 145 -5.91 -14.39 -10.49
N ASP A 146 -5.70 -14.23 -9.18
CA ASP A 146 -5.12 -15.31 -8.36
C ASP A 146 -6.18 -16.32 -7.88
N GLY A 147 -7.46 -16.14 -8.23
CA GLY A 147 -8.56 -17.05 -7.87
C GLY A 147 -8.80 -17.17 -6.36
N HIS A 148 -8.09 -16.39 -5.56
CA HIS A 148 -8.23 -16.32 -4.11
C HIS A 148 -9.44 -15.43 -3.80
N ALA A 149 -10.62 -16.06 -3.70
CA ALA A 149 -11.83 -15.45 -3.13
C ALA A 149 -11.65 -14.93 -1.68
N ALA A 150 -10.47 -15.16 -1.06
CA ALA A 150 -10.14 -14.76 0.29
C ALA A 150 -9.65 -13.30 0.41
N CYS A 151 -9.36 -12.63 -0.70
CA CYS A 151 -8.82 -11.27 -0.69
C CYS A 151 -9.85 -10.27 -1.21
N ALA A 152 -10.33 -9.37 -0.36
CA ALA A 152 -11.27 -8.32 -0.75
C ALA A 152 -10.54 -7.01 -1.06
N TYR A 153 -10.66 -6.51 -2.30
CA TYR A 153 -10.26 -5.15 -2.62
C TYR A 153 -11.42 -4.17 -2.39
N ILE A 154 -11.19 -3.10 -1.63
CA ILE A 154 -12.17 -2.05 -1.33
C ILE A 154 -11.65 -0.72 -1.88
N SER A 155 -12.27 -0.22 -2.95
CA SER A 155 -11.98 1.11 -3.48
C SER A 155 -12.79 2.21 -2.76
N LEU A 156 -12.19 3.38 -2.60
CA LEU A 156 -12.87 4.60 -2.12
C LEU A 156 -13.43 5.48 -3.24
N ASP A 157 -13.10 5.20 -4.49
CA ASP A 157 -13.63 5.87 -5.68
C ASP A 157 -14.02 4.85 -6.77
N GLU A 158 -14.90 5.27 -7.67
CA GLU A 158 -15.38 4.41 -8.74
C GLU A 158 -14.41 4.36 -9.91
N TRP A 159 -14.47 3.27 -10.66
CA TRP A 159 -13.71 3.12 -11.89
C TRP A 159 -14.18 4.13 -12.93
N GLY A 160 -13.33 5.09 -13.31
CA GLY A 160 -13.64 6.09 -14.34
C GLY A 160 -14.14 7.43 -13.81
N GLU A 161 -14.17 7.65 -12.50
CA GLU A 161 -14.30 8.99 -11.93
C GLU A 161 -12.96 9.74 -12.08
N THR A 162 -12.76 10.34 -13.25
CA THR A 162 -11.85 11.48 -13.39
C THR A 162 -12.69 12.74 -13.22
N ASP A 163 -12.38 13.56 -12.21
CA ASP A 163 -13.00 14.87 -12.05
C ASP A 163 -12.77 15.67 -13.36
N ARG A 164 -13.84 15.92 -14.10
CA ARG A 164 -13.85 16.79 -15.28
C ARG A 164 -14.10 18.24 -14.87
#